data_AF-A0A1M5VQJ4-F1
#
_entry.id   AF-A0A1M5VQJ4-F1
#
_cell.length_a   1.000
_cell.length_b   1.000
_cell.length_c   1.000
_cell.angle_alpha   90.00
_cell.angle_beta   90.00
_cell.angle_gamma   90.00
#
_symmetry.space_group_name_H-M   'P 1'
#
loop_
_entity.id
_entity.type
_entity.pdbx_description
1 polymer ?
#
loop_
_entity_poly.entity_id
_entity_poly.type
_entity_poly.pdbx_seq_one_letter_code
_entity_poly.pdbx_strand_id
1 'polypeptide(L)'
;MVRGLEIFRQHFKEFTDNYIIIGGTACDIVINNIGLTPRATKDIDIILVIEALSPEFATHFWEFIKQGNYEVKEKSEEDRKYYRFQKPQVEEFPFQIELFSRIPDLLDLEEQAHLTPIPVDTEISSLSAILMDDDYYNFTIKHSQLDNDIHLANTEALIGLKAKAFLDYKTRKENGEKIDERQLRKHKIDVFRLLLLLTPEDNFTIPTSVKADIANFTEAVKTDLPDKQIFKEMGAGNVNVKELFEQLIKVFNI
;
A
#
# COMPACT_ATOMS: atom_id res chain seq x y z
N MET A 1 -7.54 9.02 11.07
CA MET A 1 -8.03 9.63 9.82
C MET A 1 -6.85 10.26 9.11
N VAL A 2 -6.54 9.75 7.91
CA VAL A 2 -5.45 10.24 7.07
C VAL A 2 -5.75 11.67 6.61
N ARG A 3 -4.78 12.57 6.76
CA ARG A 3 -4.89 13.95 6.30
C ARG A 3 -5.18 13.97 4.79
N GLY A 4 -6.19 14.75 4.39
CA GLY A 4 -6.54 14.98 2.99
C GLY A 4 -7.24 13.83 2.27
N LEU A 5 -7.56 12.73 2.97
CA LEU A 5 -8.32 11.62 2.38
C LEU A 5 -9.71 12.05 1.89
N GLU A 6 -10.41 12.91 2.64
CA GLU A 6 -11.74 13.38 2.25
C GLU A 6 -11.68 14.24 0.99
N ILE A 7 -10.68 15.11 0.86
CA ILE A 7 -10.49 15.92 -0.35
C ILE A 7 -10.15 15.03 -1.54
N PHE A 8 -9.26 14.04 -1.35
CA PHE A 8 -8.94 13.06 -2.38
C PHE A 8 -10.20 12.32 -2.84
N ARG A 9 -11.00 11.82 -1.90
CA ARG A 9 -12.25 11.11 -2.16
C ARG A 9 -13.23 11.93 -2.98
N GLN A 10 -13.50 13.17 -2.55
CA GLN A 10 -14.42 14.06 -3.27
C GLN A 10 -13.94 14.38 -4.69
N HIS A 11 -12.63 14.58 -4.84
CA HIS A 11 -12.05 14.89 -6.14
C HIS A 11 -12.13 13.68 -7.08
N PHE A 12 -11.80 12.47 -6.61
CA PHE A 12 -11.67 11.28 -7.47
C PHE A 12 -12.89 10.34 -7.49
N LYS A 13 -14.04 10.73 -6.92
CA LYS A 13 -15.25 9.89 -6.83
C LYS A 13 -15.80 9.39 -8.17
N GLU A 14 -15.62 10.15 -9.26
CA GLU A 14 -16.08 9.77 -10.61
C GLU A 14 -15.02 8.94 -11.37
N PHE A 15 -13.86 8.72 -10.76
CA PHE A 15 -12.70 8.04 -11.35
C PHE A 15 -12.26 6.83 -10.51
N THR A 16 -13.15 6.24 -9.72
CA THR A 16 -12.82 5.13 -8.80
C THR A 16 -12.28 3.89 -9.52
N ASP A 17 -12.61 3.71 -10.79
CA ASP A 17 -12.11 2.57 -11.58
C ASP A 17 -10.66 2.79 -12.07
N ASN A 18 -10.16 4.02 -12.05
CA ASN A 18 -8.84 4.38 -12.57
C ASN A 18 -7.69 4.10 -11.60
N TYR A 19 -7.99 3.89 -10.32
CA TYR A 19 -6.98 3.78 -9.28
C TYR A 19 -7.38 2.80 -8.19
N ILE A 20 -6.39 2.34 -7.43
CA ILE A 20 -6.57 1.56 -6.21
C ILE A 20 -5.66 2.14 -5.13
N ILE A 21 -6.23 2.57 -4.01
CA ILE A 21 -5.45 2.93 -2.82
C ILE A 21 -4.93 1.66 -2.15
N ILE A 22 -3.64 1.67 -1.83
CA ILE A 22 -2.94 0.58 -1.17
C ILE A 22 -2.21 1.09 0.08
N GLY A 23 -1.23 0.31 0.54
CA GLY A 23 -0.23 0.77 1.49
C GLY A 23 -0.82 1.11 2.85
N GLY A 24 -0.26 2.13 3.50
CA GLY A 24 -0.66 2.51 4.86
C GLY A 24 -2.09 3.02 4.95
N THR A 25 -2.52 3.80 3.96
CA THR A 25 -3.84 4.44 3.96
C THR A 25 -4.97 3.42 3.78
N ALA A 26 -4.80 2.44 2.88
CA ALA A 26 -5.77 1.35 2.76
C ALA A 26 -5.88 0.55 4.07
N CYS A 27 -4.74 0.26 4.75
CA CYS A 27 -4.75 -0.39 6.05
C CYS A 27 -5.49 0.44 7.12
N ASP A 28 -5.31 1.77 7.14
CA ASP A 28 -6.01 2.68 8.06
C ASP A 28 -7.53 2.56 7.89
N ILE A 29 -8.00 2.67 6.63
CA ILE A 29 -9.42 2.60 6.28
C ILE A 29 -10.04 1.26 6.72
N VAL A 30 -9.47 0.12 6.31
CA VAL A 30 -10.08 -1.20 6.61
C VAL A 30 -10.07 -1.53 8.09
N ILE A 31 -9.02 -1.13 8.84
CA ILE A 31 -8.93 -1.34 10.29
C ILE A 31 -9.96 -0.47 11.02
N ASN A 32 -10.12 0.79 10.59
CA ASN A 32 -11.08 1.70 11.20
C ASN A 32 -12.54 1.29 10.94
N ASN A 33 -12.83 0.67 9.79
CA ASN A 33 -14.18 0.20 9.44
C ASN A 33 -14.73 -0.84 10.42
N ILE A 34 -13.88 -1.58 11.12
CA ILE A 34 -14.27 -2.55 12.16
C ILE A 34 -14.10 -2.01 13.60
N GLY A 35 -13.88 -0.69 13.74
CA GLY A 35 -13.77 -0.01 15.04
C GLY A 35 -12.45 -0.22 15.77
N LEU A 36 -11.42 -0.76 15.11
CA LEU A 36 -10.08 -0.86 15.66
C LEU A 36 -9.29 0.43 15.42
N THR A 37 -8.33 0.71 16.30
CA THR A 37 -7.48 1.91 16.15
C THR A 37 -6.33 1.64 15.16
N PRO A 38 -6.28 2.36 14.03
CA PRO A 38 -5.24 2.20 13.02
C PRO A 38 -3.94 2.91 13.43
N ARG A 39 -2.84 2.56 12.77
CA ARG A 39 -1.58 3.31 12.90
C ARG A 39 -1.65 4.56 12.05
N ALA A 40 -1.17 5.69 12.59
CA ALA A 40 -1.02 6.91 11.82
C ALA A 40 -0.16 6.70 10.57
N THR A 41 -0.68 7.11 9.42
CA THR A 41 -0.01 7.18 8.13
C THR A 41 -0.26 8.57 7.52
N LYS A 42 0.66 9.03 6.67
CA LYS A 42 0.58 10.35 6.02
C LYS A 42 0.56 10.25 4.50
N ASP A 43 0.78 9.04 3.99
CA ASP A 43 1.07 8.77 2.59
C ASP A 43 -0.15 8.08 1.98
N ILE A 44 -0.63 8.60 0.85
CA ILE A 44 -1.62 7.94 0.02
C ILE A 44 -0.88 7.26 -1.12
N ASP A 45 -0.78 5.94 -1.02
CA ASP A 45 -0.14 5.07 -2.00
C ASP A 45 -1.19 4.58 -3.00
N ILE A 46 -0.97 4.80 -4.29
CA ILE A 46 -1.99 4.60 -5.33
C ILE A 46 -1.41 3.80 -6.50
N ILE A 47 -2.08 2.71 -6.88
CA ILE A 47 -1.84 2.00 -8.14
C ILE A 47 -2.78 2.56 -9.20
N LEU A 48 -2.28 2.82 -10.41
CA LEU A 48 -3.13 3.10 -11.56
C LEU A 48 -3.59 1.82 -12.25
N VAL A 49 -4.89 1.74 -12.55
CA VAL A 49 -5.52 0.64 -13.26
C VAL A 49 -5.39 0.88 -14.76
N ILE A 50 -4.35 0.34 -15.38
CA ILE A 50 -3.96 0.67 -16.76
C ILE A 50 -5.08 0.40 -17.78
N GLU A 51 -5.93 -0.58 -17.50
CA GLU A 51 -7.05 -1.01 -18.33
C GLU A 51 -8.21 0.00 -18.33
N ALA A 52 -8.31 0.81 -17.27
CA ALA A 52 -9.36 1.80 -17.07
C ALA A 52 -8.86 3.24 -17.24
N LEU A 53 -7.55 3.44 -17.34
CA LEU A 53 -6.91 4.75 -17.48
C LEU A 53 -7.40 5.52 -18.71
N SER A 54 -7.72 6.79 -18.51
CA SER A 54 -8.17 7.69 -19.56
C SER A 54 -7.39 9.02 -19.53
N PRO A 55 -7.30 9.75 -20.66
CA PRO A 55 -6.73 11.10 -20.67
C PRO A 55 -7.42 12.04 -19.69
N GLU A 56 -8.74 11.93 -19.52
CA GLU A 56 -9.52 12.74 -18.58
C GLU A 56 -9.07 12.52 -17.14
N PHE A 57 -8.78 11.27 -16.75
CA PHE A 57 -8.21 10.99 -15.44
C PHE A 57 -6.84 11.66 -15.25
N ALA A 58 -5.98 11.60 -16.27
CA ALA A 58 -4.65 12.22 -16.20
C ALA A 58 -4.74 13.74 -15.99
N THR A 59 -5.59 14.43 -16.78
CA THR A 59 -5.87 15.86 -16.60
C THR A 59 -6.41 16.14 -15.20
N HIS A 60 -7.39 15.35 -14.75
CA HIS A 60 -8.03 15.52 -13.43
C HIS A 60 -7.07 15.31 -12.27
N PHE A 61 -6.14 14.36 -12.42
CA PHE A 61 -5.07 14.11 -11.47
C PHE A 61 -4.09 15.30 -11.39
N TRP A 62 -3.66 15.83 -12.54
CA TRP A 62 -2.77 17.00 -12.55
C TRP A 62 -3.43 18.26 -11.99
N GLU A 63 -4.72 18.45 -12.20
CA GLU A 63 -5.48 19.49 -11.52
C GLU A 63 -5.42 19.34 -10.00
N PHE A 64 -5.54 18.11 -9.47
CA PHE A 64 -5.39 17.84 -8.04
C PHE A 64 -4.01 18.25 -7.51
N ILE A 65 -2.94 17.85 -8.21
CA ILE A 65 -1.56 18.19 -7.84
C ILE A 65 -1.33 19.70 -7.89
N LYS A 66 -1.89 20.39 -8.88
CA LYS A 66 -1.84 21.85 -9.00
C LYS A 66 -2.59 22.56 -7.88
N GLN A 67 -3.77 22.07 -7.50
CA GLN A 67 -4.56 22.63 -6.40
C GLN A 67 -3.87 22.47 -5.04
N GLY A 68 -3.25 21.31 -4.78
CA GLY A 68 -2.48 21.08 -3.54
C GLY A 68 -1.17 21.85 -3.47
N ASN A 69 -0.68 22.32 -4.62
CA ASN A 69 0.56 23.08 -4.79
C ASN A 69 1.75 22.47 -4.02
N TYR A 70 2.06 21.21 -4.34
CA TYR A 70 3.13 20.43 -3.70
C TYR A 70 4.51 21.02 -3.99
N GLU A 71 5.29 21.25 -2.93
CA GLU A 71 6.67 21.76 -3.02
C GLU A 71 7.63 20.73 -3.62
N VAL A 72 7.44 19.46 -3.28
CA VAL A 72 8.25 18.35 -3.77
C VAL A 72 7.46 17.62 -4.83
N LYS A 73 8.01 17.53 -6.03
CA LYS A 73 7.47 16.76 -7.14
C LYS A 73 8.59 15.94 -7.74
N GLU A 74 8.52 14.63 -7.56
CA GLU A 74 9.58 13.73 -7.95
C GLU A 74 9.07 12.61 -8.83
N LYS A 75 9.97 12.07 -9.63
CA LYS A 75 9.73 10.99 -10.56
C LYS A 75 10.91 10.04 -10.57
N SER A 76 10.65 8.78 -10.80
CA SER A 76 11.66 7.78 -11.04
C SER A 76 12.49 7.99 -12.33
N GLU A 77 13.71 7.46 -12.34
CA GLU A 77 14.52 7.34 -13.56
C GLU A 77 14.17 6.03 -14.29
N GLU A 78 13.88 6.11 -15.60
CA GLU A 78 13.59 5.08 -16.64
C GLU A 78 12.83 3.77 -16.26
N ASP A 79 12.08 3.22 -17.23
CA ASP A 79 11.28 1.98 -17.23
C ASP A 79 10.10 1.84 -16.24
N ARG A 80 10.12 2.48 -15.08
CA ARG A 80 9.09 2.32 -14.03
C ARG A 80 8.58 3.67 -13.59
N LYS A 81 7.48 4.18 -14.17
CA LYS A 81 7.04 5.54 -13.85
C LYS A 81 6.25 5.57 -12.55
N TYR A 82 6.96 5.90 -11.48
CA TYR A 82 6.39 6.24 -10.19
C TYR A 82 6.60 7.73 -9.93
N TYR A 83 5.58 8.37 -9.36
CA TYR A 83 5.57 9.79 -9.03
C TYR A 83 5.41 9.95 -7.52
N ARG A 84 6.09 10.93 -6.95
CA ARG A 84 5.95 11.29 -5.54
C ARG A 84 5.73 12.78 -5.40
N PHE A 85 4.67 13.15 -4.70
CA PHE A 85 4.34 14.53 -4.39
C PHE A 85 4.32 14.70 -2.88
N GLN A 86 5.05 15.67 -2.33
CA GLN A 86 5.10 15.89 -0.87
C GLN A 86 5.01 17.38 -0.53
N LYS A 87 4.62 17.64 0.72
CA LYS A 87 4.55 18.99 1.31
C LYS A 87 3.63 19.90 0.48
N PRO A 88 2.31 19.65 0.47
CA PRO A 88 1.37 20.58 -0.14
C PRO A 88 1.42 21.93 0.61
N GLN A 89 1.33 23.04 -0.13
CA GLN A 89 1.16 24.36 0.48
C GLN A 89 -0.26 24.57 1.02
N VAL A 90 -1.23 23.76 0.56
CA VAL A 90 -2.61 23.77 1.06
C VAL A 90 -2.77 22.69 2.13
N GLU A 91 -3.15 23.08 3.34
CA GLU A 91 -3.12 22.19 4.51
C GLU A 91 -4.10 21.02 4.40
N GLU A 92 -5.21 21.20 3.70
CA GLU A 92 -6.26 20.20 3.58
C GLU A 92 -5.88 19.06 2.63
N PHE A 93 -4.84 19.21 1.81
CA PHE A 93 -4.38 18.16 0.89
C PHE A 93 -3.55 17.08 1.62
N PRO A 94 -3.49 15.85 1.04
CA PRO A 94 -2.62 14.79 1.53
C PRO A 94 -1.17 15.25 1.68
N PHE A 95 -0.51 14.89 2.78
CA PHE A 95 0.88 15.32 2.99
C PHE A 95 1.82 14.74 1.93
N GLN A 96 1.53 13.50 1.50
CA GLN A 96 2.28 12.79 0.49
C GLN A 96 1.35 11.93 -0.37
N ILE A 97 1.58 11.95 -1.68
CA ILE A 97 0.96 11.05 -2.66
C ILE A 97 2.06 10.31 -3.38
N GLU A 98 1.97 8.98 -3.41
CA GLU A 98 2.80 8.10 -4.22
C GLU A 98 1.93 7.41 -5.27
N LEU A 99 2.32 7.53 -6.53
CA LEU A 99 1.57 7.01 -7.65
C LEU A 99 2.41 6.00 -8.42
N PHE A 100 1.88 4.80 -8.61
CA PHE A 100 2.54 3.69 -9.29
C PHE A 100 1.84 3.42 -10.63
N SER A 101 2.56 3.62 -11.73
CA SER A 101 2.09 3.31 -13.08
C SER A 101 2.98 2.26 -13.75
N ARG A 102 2.35 1.29 -14.42
CA ARG A 102 3.04 0.37 -15.33
C ARG A 102 3.17 0.93 -16.75
N ILE A 103 2.38 1.95 -17.10
CA ILE A 103 2.50 2.63 -18.38
C ILE A 103 3.39 3.85 -18.20
N PRO A 104 4.48 3.95 -18.98
CA PRO A 104 5.35 5.09 -18.91
C PRO A 104 4.61 6.38 -19.28
N ASP A 105 4.02 6.51 -20.46
CA ASP A 105 3.84 7.86 -21.02
C ASP A 105 2.52 8.57 -20.68
N LEU A 106 1.57 7.93 -19.99
CA LEU A 106 0.22 8.47 -19.87
C LEU A 106 0.14 9.77 -19.04
N LEU A 107 0.86 9.83 -17.92
CA LEU A 107 0.85 11.03 -17.07
C LEU A 107 1.81 12.13 -17.56
N ASP A 108 2.69 11.81 -18.51
CA ASP A 108 3.61 12.79 -19.08
C ASP A 108 2.95 13.65 -20.17
N LEU A 109 1.67 13.40 -20.48
CA LEU A 109 0.96 14.06 -21.57
C LEU A 109 0.66 15.56 -21.31
N GLU A 110 0.74 16.04 -20.06
CA GLU A 110 0.29 17.41 -19.74
C GLU A 110 1.26 18.34 -18.98
N GLU A 111 2.37 17.90 -18.40
CA GLU A 111 3.12 18.79 -17.50
C GLU A 111 4.44 19.39 -18.03
N GLN A 112 4.49 20.73 -17.95
CA GLN A 112 5.69 21.57 -17.89
C GLN A 112 6.32 21.60 -16.48
N ALA A 113 6.00 20.64 -15.59
CA ALA A 113 6.59 20.64 -14.26
C ALA A 113 8.00 20.06 -14.27
N HIS A 114 8.88 20.75 -13.57
CA HIS A 114 10.22 20.26 -13.28
C HIS A 114 10.12 19.18 -12.19
N LEU A 115 10.02 17.92 -12.61
CA LEU A 115 10.11 16.76 -11.72
C LEU A 115 11.58 16.42 -11.45
N THR A 116 11.95 16.19 -10.19
CA THR A 116 13.30 15.76 -9.81
C THR A 116 13.38 14.24 -9.62
N PRO A 117 14.53 13.59 -9.85
CA PRO A 117 14.69 12.15 -9.64
C PRO A 117 14.41 11.71 -8.20
N ILE A 118 13.77 10.54 -8.03
CA ILE A 118 13.60 9.91 -6.71
C ILE A 118 14.89 9.16 -6.31
N PRO A 119 15.40 9.33 -5.08
CA PRO A 119 16.56 8.58 -4.62
C PRO A 119 16.31 7.06 -4.59
N VAL A 120 17.30 6.31 -5.08
CA VAL A 120 17.23 4.84 -5.30
C VAL A 120 16.92 4.03 -4.03
N ASP A 121 17.35 4.48 -2.85
CA ASP A 121 17.27 3.72 -1.59
C ASP A 121 15.98 3.96 -0.79
N THR A 122 14.90 4.38 -1.43
CA THR A 122 13.65 4.75 -0.75
C THR A 122 12.66 3.57 -0.63
N GLU A 123 11.67 3.70 0.26
CA GLU A 123 10.63 2.66 0.47
C GLU A 123 9.75 2.44 -0.75
N ILE A 124 9.42 3.52 -1.43
CA ILE A 124 8.73 3.53 -2.72
C ILE A 124 9.42 2.63 -3.76
N SER A 125 10.74 2.44 -3.71
CA SER A 125 11.47 1.53 -4.59
C SER A 125 11.07 0.06 -4.39
N SER A 126 10.82 -0.37 -3.15
CA SER A 126 10.38 -1.75 -2.88
C SER A 126 8.93 -1.94 -3.32
N LEU A 127 8.02 -1.04 -2.94
CA LEU A 127 6.61 -1.15 -3.33
C LEU A 127 6.44 -1.09 -4.86
N SER A 128 7.19 -0.21 -5.54
CA SER A 128 7.23 -0.17 -7.00
C SER A 128 7.68 -1.50 -7.59
N ALA A 129 8.76 -2.11 -7.08
CA ALA A 129 9.25 -3.39 -7.59
C ALA A 129 8.21 -4.51 -7.47
N ILE A 130 7.46 -4.53 -6.36
CA ILE A 130 6.37 -5.48 -6.14
C ILE A 130 5.26 -5.31 -7.18
N LEU A 131 4.87 -4.08 -7.47
CA LEU A 131 3.75 -3.79 -8.37
C LEU A 131 4.10 -3.89 -9.86
N MET A 132 5.38 -4.01 -10.20
CA MET A 132 5.82 -4.35 -11.55
C MET A 132 5.69 -5.85 -11.85
N ASP A 133 5.56 -6.68 -10.82
CA ASP A 133 5.29 -8.10 -10.98
C ASP A 133 3.84 -8.32 -11.43
N ASP A 134 3.65 -9.09 -12.49
CA ASP A 134 2.34 -9.33 -13.09
C ASP A 134 1.37 -10.02 -12.12
N ASP A 135 1.86 -10.95 -11.30
CA ASP A 135 1.01 -11.68 -10.38
C ASP A 135 0.54 -10.73 -9.27
N TYR A 136 1.42 -9.89 -8.72
CA TYR A 136 1.05 -8.91 -7.70
C TYR A 136 0.13 -7.80 -8.22
N TYR A 137 0.36 -7.29 -9.44
CA TYR A 137 -0.51 -6.31 -10.07
C TYR A 137 -1.92 -6.90 -10.26
N ASN A 138 -2.03 -8.03 -10.97
CA ASN A 138 -3.32 -8.65 -11.26
C ASN A 138 -4.03 -9.13 -9.98
N PHE A 139 -3.27 -9.62 -9.00
CA PHE A 139 -3.81 -9.98 -7.69
C PHE A 139 -4.42 -8.77 -6.99
N THR A 140 -3.72 -7.63 -6.98
CA THR A 140 -4.22 -6.41 -6.31
C THR A 140 -5.46 -5.86 -6.99
N ILE A 141 -5.50 -5.84 -8.33
CA ILE A 141 -6.67 -5.41 -9.12
C ILE A 141 -7.88 -6.33 -8.88
N LYS A 142 -7.66 -7.64 -8.83
CA LYS A 142 -8.73 -8.61 -8.62
C LYS A 142 -9.26 -8.60 -7.18
N HIS A 143 -8.39 -8.29 -6.22
CA HIS A 143 -8.67 -8.26 -4.79
C HIS A 143 -8.69 -6.83 -4.27
N SER A 144 -9.55 -6.01 -4.86
CA SER A 144 -9.86 -4.65 -4.43
C SER A 144 -11.37 -4.44 -4.37
N GLN A 145 -11.79 -3.37 -3.71
CA GLN A 145 -13.20 -3.04 -3.53
C GLN A 145 -13.43 -1.53 -3.44
N LEU A 146 -14.64 -1.12 -3.80
CA LEU A 146 -15.13 0.23 -3.56
C LEU A 146 -15.67 0.32 -2.12
N ASP A 147 -15.12 1.23 -1.33
CA ASP A 147 -15.60 1.59 0.01
C ASP A 147 -15.76 3.12 0.10
N ASN A 148 -16.97 3.57 0.40
CA ASN A 148 -17.28 4.99 0.59
C ASN A 148 -16.74 5.91 -0.53
N ASP A 149 -16.99 5.58 -1.80
CA ASP A 149 -16.52 6.32 -2.98
C ASP A 149 -14.98 6.33 -3.19
N ILE A 150 -14.26 5.40 -2.57
CA ILE A 150 -12.82 5.17 -2.78
C ILE A 150 -12.59 3.71 -3.15
N HIS A 151 -11.78 3.47 -4.17
CA HIS A 151 -11.35 2.12 -4.52
C HIS A 151 -10.04 1.78 -3.79
N LEU A 152 -10.01 0.68 -3.06
CA LEU A 152 -8.86 0.25 -2.26
C LEU A 152 -8.63 -1.26 -2.30
N ALA A 153 -7.39 -1.68 -2.08
CA ALA A 153 -7.01 -3.08 -2.03
C ALA A 153 -7.61 -3.77 -0.78
N ASN A 154 -8.13 -4.98 -0.97
CA ASN A 154 -8.75 -5.76 0.10
C ASN A 154 -7.71 -6.31 1.08
N THR A 155 -8.18 -6.82 2.22
CA THR A 155 -7.35 -7.32 3.31
C THR A 155 -6.31 -8.34 2.84
N GLU A 156 -6.69 -9.30 1.99
CA GLU A 156 -5.79 -10.33 1.48
C GLU A 156 -4.72 -9.78 0.53
N ALA A 157 -5.07 -8.79 -0.29
CA ALA A 157 -4.11 -8.09 -1.15
C ALA A 157 -3.11 -7.29 -0.32
N LEU A 158 -3.59 -6.56 0.68
CA LEU A 158 -2.75 -5.81 1.61
C LEU A 158 -1.80 -6.74 2.39
N ILE A 159 -2.28 -7.91 2.83
CA ILE A 159 -1.42 -8.91 3.49
C ILE A 159 -0.31 -9.38 2.54
N GLY A 160 -0.65 -9.73 1.29
CA GLY A 160 0.33 -10.16 0.30
C GLY A 160 1.40 -9.09 0.02
N LEU A 161 0.97 -7.85 -0.19
CA LEU A 161 1.88 -6.71 -0.43
C LEU A 161 2.81 -6.45 0.77
N LYS A 162 2.28 -6.49 2.00
CA LYS A 162 3.07 -6.28 3.22
C LYS A 162 4.03 -7.43 3.51
N ALA A 163 3.62 -8.67 3.27
CA ALA A 163 4.48 -9.84 3.40
C ALA A 163 5.66 -9.76 2.43
N LYS A 164 5.40 -9.38 1.17
CA LYS A 164 6.46 -9.18 0.19
C LYS A 164 7.42 -8.06 0.55
N ALA A 165 6.90 -6.89 0.91
CA ALA A 165 7.73 -5.77 1.34
C ALA A 165 8.64 -6.15 2.52
N PHE A 166 8.14 -6.91 3.50
CA PHE A 166 8.96 -7.44 4.58
C PHE A 166 10.13 -8.31 4.08
N LEU A 167 9.87 -9.23 3.15
CA LEU A 167 10.88 -10.11 2.58
C LEU A 167 11.93 -9.37 1.75
N ASP A 168 11.50 -8.39 0.95
CA ASP A 168 12.40 -7.54 0.16
C ASP A 168 13.35 -6.79 1.10
N TYR A 169 12.81 -6.14 2.14
CA TYR A 169 13.62 -5.43 3.13
C TYR A 169 14.56 -6.34 3.92
N LYS A 170 14.11 -7.55 4.26
CA LYS A 170 14.95 -8.56 4.92
C LYS A 170 16.11 -8.97 4.02
N THR A 171 15.84 -9.26 2.75
CA THR A 171 16.85 -9.65 1.76
C THR A 171 17.87 -8.54 1.53
N ARG A 172 17.41 -7.29 1.36
CA ARG A 172 18.29 -6.11 1.23
C ARG A 172 19.20 -5.93 2.44
N LYS A 173 18.66 -6.07 3.65
CA LYS A 173 19.44 -6.03 4.90
C LYS A 173 20.50 -7.14 4.96
N GLU A 174 20.13 -8.37 4.58
CA GLU A 174 21.04 -9.51 4.53
C GLU A 174 22.16 -9.32 3.49
N ASN A 175 21.88 -8.60 2.40
CA ASN A 175 22.85 -8.22 1.38
C ASN A 175 23.74 -7.02 1.78
N GLY A 176 23.59 -6.49 3.00
CA GLY A 176 24.45 -5.45 3.55
C GLY A 176 23.96 -4.02 3.33
N GLU A 177 22.75 -3.81 2.80
CA GLU A 177 22.15 -2.49 2.71
C GLU A 177 21.79 -1.95 4.10
N LYS A 178 21.92 -0.63 4.29
CA LYS A 178 21.54 0.06 5.53
C LYS A 178 20.02 0.26 5.59
N ILE A 179 19.31 -0.76 6.06
CA ILE A 179 17.86 -0.72 6.26
C ILE A 179 17.53 -0.36 7.71
N ASP A 180 16.61 0.61 7.91
CA ASP A 180 16.02 0.89 9.23
C ASP A 180 15.14 -0.30 9.66
N GLU A 181 15.47 -0.93 10.79
CA GLU A 181 14.71 -2.07 11.33
C GLU A 181 13.23 -1.76 11.59
N ARG A 182 12.89 -0.47 11.76
CA ARG A 182 11.50 -0.03 11.88
C ARG A 182 10.69 -0.33 10.62
N GLN A 183 11.33 -0.39 9.45
CA GLN A 183 10.69 -0.75 8.18
C GLN A 183 10.30 -2.24 8.13
N LEU A 184 11.20 -3.15 8.50
CA LEU A 184 10.80 -4.57 8.63
C LEU A 184 9.70 -4.72 9.68
N ARG A 185 9.87 -4.09 10.85
CA ARG A 185 8.95 -4.23 11.97
C ARG A 185 7.54 -3.75 11.60
N LYS A 186 7.40 -2.63 10.89
CA LYS A 186 6.07 -2.11 10.53
C LYS A 186 5.33 -3.02 9.56
N HIS A 187 6.00 -3.59 8.55
CA HIS A 187 5.35 -4.50 7.60
C HIS A 187 4.91 -5.79 8.29
N LYS A 188 5.77 -6.36 9.15
CA LYS A 188 5.40 -7.50 10.00
C LYS A 188 4.17 -7.17 10.84
N ILE A 189 4.17 -6.05 11.55
CA ILE A 189 3.04 -5.66 12.40
C ILE A 189 1.78 -5.47 11.54
N ASP A 190 1.86 -4.75 10.43
CA ASP A 190 0.71 -4.47 9.56
C ASP A 190 0.06 -5.77 9.05
N VAL A 191 0.85 -6.81 8.69
CA VAL A 191 0.29 -8.14 8.36
C VAL A 191 -0.57 -8.68 9.50
N PHE A 192 -0.03 -8.73 10.73
CA PHE A 192 -0.78 -9.26 11.87
C PHE A 192 -1.98 -8.40 12.27
N ARG A 193 -1.92 -7.08 12.04
CA ARG A 193 -3.07 -6.19 12.22
C ARG A 193 -4.20 -6.52 11.26
N LEU A 194 -3.87 -6.78 10.01
CA LEU A 194 -4.82 -7.15 8.97
C LEU A 194 -5.46 -8.53 9.24
N LEU A 195 -4.73 -9.45 9.88
CA LEU A 195 -5.30 -10.75 10.29
C LEU A 195 -6.47 -10.63 11.26
N LEU A 196 -6.58 -9.54 12.03
CA LEU A 196 -7.75 -9.31 12.90
C LEU A 196 -9.05 -9.10 12.13
N LEU A 197 -8.97 -8.75 10.84
CA LEU A 197 -10.13 -8.51 9.99
C LEU A 197 -10.64 -9.81 9.34
N LEU A 198 -9.86 -10.88 9.42
CA LEU A 198 -10.18 -12.17 8.83
C LEU A 198 -10.91 -13.06 9.83
N THR A 199 -11.72 -13.98 9.32
CA THR A 199 -12.36 -15.03 10.11
C THR A 199 -11.77 -16.41 9.80
N PRO A 200 -11.97 -17.42 10.67
CA PRO A 200 -11.51 -18.79 10.41
C PRO A 200 -12.12 -19.48 9.18
N GLU A 201 -13.21 -18.91 8.64
CA GLU A 201 -13.92 -19.39 7.45
C GLU A 201 -13.35 -18.82 6.15
N ASP A 202 -12.55 -17.75 6.23
CA ASP A 202 -11.93 -17.16 5.06
C ASP A 202 -11.00 -18.17 4.36
N ASN A 203 -11.07 -18.18 3.03
CA ASN A 203 -10.22 -19.02 2.20
C ASN A 203 -9.92 -18.28 0.89
N PHE A 204 -8.66 -17.90 0.71
CA PHE A 204 -8.24 -17.12 -0.44
C PHE A 204 -7.58 -18.00 -1.49
N THR A 205 -8.09 -17.91 -2.72
CA THR A 205 -7.41 -18.45 -3.91
C THR A 205 -6.53 -17.35 -4.50
N ILE A 206 -5.22 -17.46 -4.27
CA ILE A 206 -4.22 -16.45 -4.67
C ILE A 206 -3.19 -17.05 -5.65
N PRO A 207 -2.46 -16.22 -6.43
CA PRO A 207 -1.40 -16.70 -7.31
C PRO A 207 -0.30 -17.48 -6.56
N THR A 208 0.33 -18.43 -7.25
CA THR A 208 1.36 -19.30 -6.66
C THR A 208 2.57 -18.51 -6.13
N SER A 209 2.99 -17.46 -6.84
CA SER A 209 4.07 -16.56 -6.44
C SER A 209 3.76 -15.83 -5.13
N VAL A 210 2.60 -15.17 -5.06
CA VAL A 210 2.10 -14.50 -3.85
C VAL A 210 1.99 -15.49 -2.69
N LYS A 211 1.48 -16.70 -2.94
CA LYS A 211 1.39 -17.74 -1.92
C LYS A 211 2.76 -18.16 -1.38
N ALA A 212 3.74 -18.35 -2.28
CA ALA A 212 5.10 -18.68 -1.89
C ALA A 212 5.74 -17.57 -1.04
N ASP A 213 5.50 -16.30 -1.39
CA ASP A 213 5.97 -15.16 -0.63
C ASP A 213 5.31 -15.08 0.76
N ILE A 214 4.00 -15.33 0.89
CA ILE A 214 3.35 -15.40 2.21
C ILE A 214 3.90 -16.58 3.03
N ALA A 215 4.16 -17.74 2.41
CA ALA A 215 4.79 -18.89 3.08
C ALA A 215 6.22 -18.57 3.58
N ASN A 216 7.01 -17.90 2.74
CA ASN A 216 8.34 -17.43 3.11
C ASN A 216 8.28 -16.40 4.26
N PHE A 217 7.28 -15.51 4.25
CA PHE A 217 7.02 -14.59 5.34
C PHE A 217 6.69 -15.36 6.63
N THR A 218 5.80 -16.36 6.59
CA THR A 218 5.44 -17.15 7.77
C THR A 218 6.66 -17.84 8.37
N GLU A 219 7.53 -18.40 7.52
CA GLU A 219 8.76 -19.03 7.96
C GLU A 219 9.76 -18.04 8.59
N ALA A 220 9.84 -16.83 8.05
CA ALA A 220 10.72 -15.79 8.57
C ALA A 220 10.28 -15.25 9.93
N VAL A 221 8.98 -15.22 10.24
CA VAL A 221 8.44 -14.60 11.47
C VAL A 221 8.04 -15.60 12.55
N LYS A 222 8.00 -16.91 12.28
CA LYS A 222 7.49 -17.95 13.20
C LYS A 222 8.13 -17.97 14.60
N THR A 223 9.36 -17.46 14.73
CA THR A 223 10.09 -17.39 16.01
C THR A 223 10.10 -15.99 16.64
N ASP A 224 9.55 -14.99 15.94
CA ASP A 224 9.52 -13.57 16.34
C ASP A 224 8.16 -12.95 16.01
N LEU A 225 7.13 -13.43 16.72
CA LEU A 225 5.76 -12.92 16.59
C LEU A 225 5.61 -11.53 17.26
N PRO A 226 4.69 -10.66 16.80
CA PRO A 226 4.47 -9.35 17.41
C PRO A 226 4.06 -9.42 18.89
N ASP A 227 4.47 -8.41 19.66
CA ASP A 227 4.07 -8.27 21.06
C ASP A 227 2.55 -8.01 21.16
N LYS A 228 1.90 -8.69 22.12
CA LYS A 228 0.46 -8.56 22.41
C LYS A 228 0.05 -7.10 22.71
N GLN A 229 0.95 -6.30 23.26
CA GLN A 229 0.71 -4.90 23.60
C GLN A 229 0.27 -4.06 22.40
N ILE A 230 0.76 -4.37 21.19
CA ILE A 230 0.40 -3.66 19.95
C ILE A 230 -1.09 -3.81 19.65
N PHE A 231 -1.65 -5.01 19.87
CA PHE A 231 -3.07 -5.28 19.63
C PHE A 231 -3.95 -4.68 20.71
N LYS A 232 -3.45 -4.59 21.95
CA LYS A 232 -4.15 -3.90 23.04
C LYS A 232 -4.34 -2.42 22.73
N GLU A 233 -3.32 -1.77 22.18
CA GLU A 233 -3.39 -0.36 21.73
C GLU A 233 -4.38 -0.15 20.59
N MET A 234 -4.67 -1.19 19.81
CA MET A 234 -5.68 -1.15 18.75
C MET A 234 -7.11 -1.39 19.23
N GLY A 235 -7.31 -1.79 20.48
CA GLY A 235 -8.62 -2.24 20.99
C GLY A 235 -8.85 -3.76 20.95
N ALA A 236 -7.85 -4.55 20.52
CA ALA A 236 -7.89 -6.01 20.40
C ALA A 236 -7.06 -6.72 21.50
N GLY A 237 -7.18 -6.28 22.75
CA GLY A 237 -6.33 -6.74 23.86
C GLY A 237 -6.47 -8.21 24.26
N ASN A 238 -7.53 -8.90 23.83
CA ASN A 238 -7.76 -10.31 24.16
C ASN A 238 -7.14 -11.29 23.15
N VAL A 239 -6.51 -10.78 22.08
CA VAL A 239 -6.00 -11.63 21.01
C VAL A 239 -4.94 -12.63 21.49
N ASN A 240 -4.96 -13.82 20.89
CA ASN A 240 -3.88 -14.78 20.94
C ASN A 240 -3.05 -14.69 19.66
N VAL A 241 -1.84 -14.15 19.76
CA VAL A 241 -0.97 -13.92 18.59
C VAL A 241 -0.57 -15.23 17.90
N LYS A 242 -0.49 -16.34 18.64
CA LYS A 242 -0.20 -17.65 18.04
C LYS A 242 -1.37 -18.15 17.21
N GLU A 243 -2.60 -18.00 17.69
CA GLU A 243 -3.80 -18.35 16.93
C GLU A 243 -3.94 -17.48 15.68
N LEU A 244 -3.61 -16.17 15.75
CA LEU A 244 -3.55 -15.34 14.55
C LEU A 244 -2.52 -15.85 13.53
N PHE A 245 -1.34 -16.26 13.99
CA PHE A 245 -0.32 -16.83 13.12
C PHE A 245 -0.81 -18.13 12.46
N GLU A 246 -1.47 -19.01 13.20
CA GLU A 246 -2.09 -20.23 12.66
C GLU A 246 -3.22 -19.90 11.68
N GLN A 247 -4.01 -18.86 11.95
CA GLN A 247 -5.04 -18.36 11.05
C GLN A 247 -4.45 -17.89 9.73
N LEU A 248 -3.34 -17.14 9.73
CA LEU A 248 -2.63 -16.74 8.50
C LEU A 248 -2.30 -17.96 7.63
N ILE A 249 -1.77 -19.01 8.22
CA ILE A 249 -1.42 -20.25 7.51
C ILE A 249 -2.68 -20.89 6.91
N LYS A 250 -3.75 -20.98 7.71
CA LYS A 250 -5.01 -21.62 7.29
C LYS A 250 -5.70 -20.88 6.15
N VAL A 251 -5.93 -19.56 6.27
CA VAL A 251 -6.75 -18.79 5.32
C VAL A 251 -6.07 -18.63 3.95
N PHE A 252 -4.74 -18.68 3.90
CA PHE A 252 -3.95 -18.68 2.66
C PHE A 252 -3.54 -20.09 2.19
N ASN A 253 -4.01 -21.14 2.87
CA ASN A 253 -3.75 -22.55 2.57
C ASN A 253 -2.24 -22.89 2.48
N ILE A 254 -1.43 -22.37 3.40
CA ILE A 254 0.03 -22.57 3.47
C ILE A 254 0.38 -23.87 4.18
#